data_AF-A0A0Q7PVQ5-F1
#
_entry.id   AF-A0A0Q7PVQ5-F1
#
_cell.length_a   1.000
_cell.length_b   1.000
_cell.length_c   1.000
_cell.angle_alpha   90.00
_cell.angle_beta   90.00
_cell.angle_gamma   90.00
#
_symmetry.space_group_name_H-M   'P 1'
#
loop_
_entity.id
_entity.type
_entity.pdbx_description
1 polymer ?
#
loop_
_entity_poly.entity_id
_entity_poly.type
_entity_poly.pdbx_seq_one_letter_code
_entity_poly.pdbx_strand_id
1 'polypeptide(L)' 'MDFKPNQSGLDRLFTTIAAEVESVDELLRGEYAGRAPEEIVAPAARAFEAIGIESLSEEWIVDYARAVSADEPFSINLG' A
#
# COMPACT_ATOMS: atom_id res chain seq x y z
N MET A 1 34.04 -4.48 -5.26
CA MET A 1 33.00 -5.43 -5.67
C MET A 1 32.02 -4.68 -6.55
N ASP A 2 31.79 -5.13 -7.78
CA ASP A 2 30.75 -4.62 -8.66
C ASP A 2 29.47 -5.42 -8.39
N PHE A 3 28.53 -4.84 -7.64
CA PHE A 3 27.23 -5.49 -7.41
C PHE A 3 26.36 -5.25 -8.64
N LYS A 4 26.26 -6.25 -9.52
CA LYS A 4 25.29 -6.26 -10.63
C LYS A 4 24.07 -7.05 -10.16
N PRO A 5 22.98 -6.38 -9.74
CA PRO A 5 21.78 -7.09 -9.33
C PRO A 5 21.26 -7.93 -10.50
N ASN A 6 20.97 -9.20 -10.23
CA ASN A 6 20.33 -10.09 -11.19
C ASN A 6 18.88 -9.61 -11.40
N GLN A 7 18.51 -9.22 -12.61
CA GLN A 7 17.17 -8.72 -12.93
C GLN A 7 16.06 -9.68 -12.48
N SER A 8 16.23 -10.99 -12.66
CA SER A 8 15.24 -11.97 -12.22
C SER A 8 15.05 -12.03 -10.69
N GLY A 9 16.03 -11.57 -9.92
CA GLY A 9 15.91 -11.42 -8.47
C GLY A 9 15.12 -10.17 -8.09
N LEU A 10 15.34 -9.06 -8.80
CA LEU A 10 14.57 -7.82 -8.62
C LEU A 10 13.11 -8.00 -9.01
N ASP A 11 12.83 -8.64 -10.15
CA ASP A 11 11.46 -8.90 -10.62
C ASP A 11 10.65 -9.70 -9.59
N ARG A 12 11.28 -10.71 -8.96
CA ARG A 12 10.65 -11.48 -7.89
C ARG A 12 10.36 -10.63 -6.65
N LEU A 13 11.30 -9.78 -6.24
CA LEU A 13 11.10 -8.89 -5.10
C LEU A 13 9.94 -7.92 -5.36
N PHE A 14 9.88 -7.29 -6.54
CA PHE A 14 8.77 -6.42 -6.91
C PHE A 14 7.43 -7.16 -6.97
N THR A 15 7.42 -8.40 -7.48
CA THR A 15 6.21 -9.23 -7.51
C THR A 15 5.71 -9.55 -6.09
N THR A 16 6.62 -9.90 -5.17
CA THR A 16 6.25 -10.15 -3.77
C THR A 16 5.70 -8.90 -3.11
N ILE A 17 6.37 -7.74 -3.28
CA ILE A 17 5.91 -6.48 -2.69
C ILE A 17 4.54 -6.09 -3.24
N ALA A 18 4.32 -6.23 -4.55
CA ALA A 18 3.02 -5.95 -5.17
C ALA A 18 1.90 -6.82 -4.58
N ALA A 19 2.16 -8.13 -4.38
CA ALA A 19 1.18 -9.04 -3.79
C ALA A 19 0.84 -8.70 -2.33
N GLU A 20 1.84 -8.27 -1.54
CA GLU A 20 1.62 -7.82 -0.15
C GLU A 20 0.78 -6.53 -0.11
N VAL A 21 1.07 -5.59 -1.01
CA VAL A 21 0.28 -4.35 -1.16
C VAL A 21 -1.16 -4.62 -1.55
N GLU A 22 -1.38 -5.48 -2.55
CA GLU A 22 -2.72 -5.90 -2.97
C GLU A 22 -3.49 -6.57 -1.83
N SER A 23 -2.83 -7.43 -1.06
CA SER A 23 -3.42 -8.10 0.10
C SER A 23 -3.82 -7.12 1.21
N VAL A 24 -2.98 -6.11 1.49
CA VAL A 24 -3.30 -5.05 2.45
C VAL A 24 -4.49 -4.21 1.96
N ASP A 25 -4.54 -3.89 0.67
CA ASP A 25 -5.65 -3.12 0.09
C ASP A 25 -6.98 -3.86 0.17
N GLU A 26 -7.00 -5.14 -0.21
CA GLU A 26 -8.19 -5.98 -0.10
C GLU A 26 -8.71 -6.07 1.34
N LEU A 27 -7.79 -6.22 2.31
CA LEU A 27 -8.13 -6.27 3.73
C LEU A 27 -8.74 -4.95 4.22
N LEU A 28 -8.11 -3.82 3.89
CA LEU A 28 -8.58 -2.50 4.33
C LEU A 28 -9.93 -2.16 3.70
N ARG A 29 -10.15 -2.48 2.42
CA ARG A 29 -11.46 -2.32 1.77
C ARG A 29 -12.53 -3.19 2.40
N GLY A 30 -12.23 -4.47 2.64
CA GLY A 30 -13.16 -5.39 3.28
C GLY A 30 -13.62 -4.94 4.66
N GLU A 31 -12.76 -4.26 5.42
CA GLU A 31 -13.06 -3.83 6.79
C GLU A 31 -13.61 -2.40 6.91
N TYR A 32 -13.15 -1.49 6.04
CA TYR A 32 -13.35 -0.04 6.18
C TYR A 32 -14.11 0.65 5.04
N ALA A 33 -14.51 -0.05 3.97
CA ALA A 33 -15.33 0.54 2.92
C ALA A 33 -16.61 1.19 3.50
N GLY A 34 -16.92 2.41 3.06
CA GLY A 34 -18.04 3.20 3.55
C GLY A 34 -17.86 3.84 4.94
N ARG A 35 -16.72 3.66 5.62
CA ARG A 35 -16.40 4.36 6.87
C ARG A 35 -15.77 5.73 6.62
N ALA A 36 -15.71 6.58 7.64
CA ALA A 36 -15.09 7.90 7.51
C ALA A 36 -13.57 7.77 7.28
N PRO A 37 -12.95 8.52 6.34
CA PRO A 37 -11.52 8.41 6.04
C PRO A 37 -10.61 8.54 7.27
N GLU A 38 -10.98 9.37 8.25
CA GLU A 38 -10.22 9.58 9.49
C GLU A 38 -10.10 8.29 10.33
N GLU A 39 -11.07 7.38 10.22
CA GLU A 39 -11.03 6.07 10.89
C GLU A 39 -10.11 5.07 10.18
N ILE A 40 -9.74 5.34 8.93
CA ILE A 40 -8.98 4.44 8.04
C ILE A 40 -7.49 4.80 8.02
N VAL A 41 -7.13 6.09 8.14
CA VAL A 41 -5.75 6.58 8.04
C VAL A 41 -4.79 5.83 8.98
N ALA A 42 -5.12 5.75 10.28
CA ALA A 42 -4.22 5.13 11.25
C ALA A 42 -4.11 3.60 11.12
N PRO A 43 -5.19 2.85 10.82
CA PRO A 43 -5.10 1.44 10.43
C PRO A 43 -4.30 1.22 9.14
N ALA A 44 -4.55 2.01 8.09
CA ALA A 44 -3.88 1.88 6.82
C ALA A 44 -2.37 2.13 6.93
N ALA A 45 -1.96 3.19 7.65
CA ALA A 45 -0.54 3.48 7.89
C ALA A 45 0.17 2.30 8.56
N ARG A 46 -0.44 1.73 9.61
CA ARG A 46 0.11 0.56 10.33
C ARG A 46 0.20 -0.69 9.45
N ALA A 47 -0.77 -0.91 8.57
CA ALA A 47 -0.77 -2.06 7.67
C ALA A 47 0.33 -1.95 6.61
N PHE A 48 0.53 -0.76 6.04
CA PHE A 48 1.62 -0.53 5.07
C PHE A 48 3.01 -0.57 5.71
N GLU A 49 3.17 -0.01 6.92
CA GLU A 49 4.43 -0.13 7.68
C GLU A 49 4.78 -1.60 7.97
N ALA A 50 3.79 -2.44 8.27
CA ALA A 50 4.02 -3.86 8.57
C ALA A 50 4.59 -4.66 7.38
N ILE A 51 4.36 -4.21 6.15
CA ILE A 51 4.92 -4.80 4.93
C ILE A 51 6.18 -4.06 4.43
N GLY A 52 6.71 -3.14 5.24
CA GLY A 52 7.95 -2.40 4.94
C GLY A 52 7.77 -1.17 4.06
N ILE A 53 6.53 -0.71 3.85
CA ILE A 53 6.26 0.58 3.20
C ILE A 53 6.23 1.66 4.28
N GLU A 54 7.42 2.19 4.54
CA GLU A 54 7.65 3.26 5.50
C GLU A 54 7.65 4.63 4.81
N SER A 55 7.46 5.71 5.58
CA SER A 55 7.57 7.10 5.07
C SER A 55 6.53 7.50 4.02
N LEU A 56 5.32 6.95 4.09
CA LEU A 56 4.18 7.47 3.32
C LEU A 56 3.91 8.92 3.70
N SER A 57 3.70 9.79 2.71
CA SER A 57 3.30 11.16 3.01
C SER A 57 1.91 11.18 3.63
N GLU A 58 1.67 12.16 4.51
CA GLU A 58 0.35 12.34 5.14
C GLU A 58 -0.75 12.55 4.08
N GLU A 59 -0.44 13.26 3.00
CA GLU A 59 -1.33 13.46 1.86
C GLU A 59 -1.68 12.12 1.19
N TRP A 60 -0.67 11.27 0.93
CA TRP A 60 -0.89 9.99 0.28
C TRP A 60 -1.79 9.07 1.09
N ILE A 61 -1.57 8.97 2.41
CA ILE A 61 -2.37 8.07 3.26
C ILE A 61 -3.80 8.57 3.42
N VAL A 62 -4.01 9.89 3.39
CA VAL A 62 -5.35 10.50 3.41
C VAL A 62 -6.07 10.23 2.10
N ASP A 63 -5.40 10.37 0.95
CA ASP A 63 -6.01 10.08 -0.36
C ASP A 63 -6.31 8.60 -0.52
N TYR A 64 -5.43 7.73 -0.03
CA TYR A 64 -5.70 6.29 0.06
C TYR A 64 -6.94 5.99 0.91
N ALA A 65 -7.02 6.58 2.12
CA ALA A 65 -8.17 6.42 3.01
C ALA A 65 -9.49 6.89 2.37
N ARG A 66 -9.45 7.98 1.59
CA ARG A 66 -10.61 8.44 0.80
C ARG A 66 -11.03 7.43 -0.26
N ALA A 67 -10.07 6.85 -0.99
CA ALA A 67 -10.34 5.85 -2.00
C ALA A 67 -10.94 4.57 -1.39
N VAL A 68 -10.42 4.11 -0.25
CA VAL A 68 -10.99 2.97 0.49
C VAL A 68 -12.40 3.28 0.99
N SER A 69 -12.59 4.46 1.59
CA SER A 69 -13.91 4.93 2.06
C SER A 69 -14.96 4.92 0.94
N ALA A 70 -14.56 5.36 -0.27
CA ALA A 70 -15.41 5.40 -1.45
C ALA A 70 -15.54 4.06 -2.20
N ASP A 71 -14.82 3.02 -1.77
CA ASP A 71 -14.66 1.75 -2.49
C ASP A 71 -14.17 1.95 -3.95
N GLU A 72 -13.32 2.94 -4.17
CA GLU A 72 -12.76 3.29 -5.48
C GLU A 72 -11.38 2.69 -5.68
N PRO A 73 -11.03 2.19 -6.87
CA PRO A 73 -9.71 1.63 -7.14
C PRO A 73 -8.62 2.67 -6.89
N PHE A 74 -7.59 2.29 -6.13
CA PHE A 74 -6.44 3.14 -5.85
C PHE A 74 -5.23 2.62 -6.65
N SER A 75 -4.60 3.48 -7.43
CA SER A 75 -3.36 3.17 -8.14
C SER A 75 -2.18 3.83 -7.45
N ILE A 76 -1.23 3.02 -6.99
CA ILE A 76 0.05 3.51 -6.50
C ILE A 76 0.96 3.75 -7.71
N ASN A 77 1.26 5.02 -8.01
CA ASN A 77 2.40 5.33 -8.87
C ASN A 77 3.68 5.21 -8.02
N LEU A 78 4.28 4.02 -8.04
CA LEU A 78 5.63 3.80 -7.53
C LEU A 78 6.60 4.36 -8.58
N GLY A 79 6.87 5.67 -8.50
CA GLY A 79 7.75 6.41 -9.42
C GLY A 79 9.20 5.94 -9.37
#